data_AF-A0A953M269-F1
#
_entry.id   AF-A0A953M269-F1
#
_cell.length_a   1.000
_cell.length_b   1.000
_cell.length_c   1.000
_cell.angle_alpha   90.00
_cell.angle_beta   90.00
_cell.angle_gamma   90.00
#
_symmetry.space_group_name_H-M   'P 1'
#
loop_
_entity.id
_entity.type
_entity.pdbx_description
1 polymer ?
#
loop_
_entity_poly.entity_id
_entity_poly.type
_entity_poly.pdbx_seq_one_letter_code
_entity_poly.pdbx_strand_id
1 'polypeptide(L)'
;MGLTVINVAYPLAPVRQDTPGGAEHVLSLLDGALVRGGHRSVVVACEGSSTAGALVTIPAVRGKISAEKWKLAQDLMRISLEDALRRFDADLVHMHGLDFPAYLPRPGVPVLVTLHLPLSWYDLSALFPERPGTYLHCVSSAQRRECPDGVRLLPDIENGVPVDRLASSVSKRDFALAMGRICPEKGFHLALDAARRAGKSLVLAGRVFGYREHEQYFRYKIAPRLDGSRYRFIGPIGFIRKRRFLTAARCLLVPSLAPETSSLVAMEALACGTPVIAFPSGALGDIVEHGRTGFLVRNEEEMAEAIGAVSSLSPAVCRDTARERFSSERMLRNYLEVYGRIVEHGITPGALLCCGSPGGGEGGRDS
;
A
#
# COMPACT_ATOMS: atom_id res chain seq x y z
N MET A 1 -27.45 9.80 0.49
CA MET A 1 -27.10 10.84 1.49
C MET A 1 -25.58 10.96 1.49
N GLY A 2 -25.01 12.17 1.51
CA GLY A 2 -23.56 12.35 1.42
C GLY A 2 -22.90 12.24 2.80
N LEU A 3 -22.03 11.24 2.98
CA LEU A 3 -21.20 11.08 4.19
C LEU A 3 -20.19 12.22 4.40
N THR A 4 -19.90 12.54 5.66
CA THR A 4 -18.75 13.33 6.11
C THR A 4 -17.72 12.41 6.77
N VAL A 5 -16.56 12.26 6.14
CA VAL A 5 -15.47 11.39 6.60
C VAL A 5 -14.24 12.21 6.95
N ILE A 6 -13.76 12.08 8.19
CA ILE A 6 -12.49 12.65 8.64
C ILE A 6 -11.39 11.59 8.49
N ASN A 7 -10.50 11.75 7.53
CA ASN A 7 -9.31 10.93 7.36
C ASN A 7 -8.14 11.47 8.19
N VAL A 8 -7.50 10.62 8.99
CA VAL A 8 -6.38 10.98 9.87
C VAL A 8 -5.11 10.31 9.34
N ALA A 9 -4.19 11.14 8.84
CA ALA A 9 -2.94 10.71 8.24
C ALA A 9 -1.86 10.38 9.30
N TYR A 10 -0.72 9.85 8.87
CA TYR A 10 0.48 9.79 9.71
C TYR A 10 0.94 11.22 10.06
N PRO A 11 1.30 11.49 11.33
CA PRO A 11 1.53 12.86 11.78
C PRO A 11 2.84 13.48 11.25
N LEU A 12 3.75 12.66 10.73
CA LEU A 12 5.06 13.10 10.21
C LEU A 12 5.22 12.95 8.70
N ALA A 13 4.20 12.44 8.00
CA ALA A 13 4.26 12.16 6.57
C ALA A 13 3.21 12.99 5.83
N PRO A 14 3.63 13.93 4.94
CA PRO A 14 2.67 14.73 4.21
C PRO A 14 1.91 13.89 3.19
N VAL A 15 0.59 14.10 3.13
CA VAL A 15 -0.28 13.48 2.15
C VAL A 15 -0.25 14.30 0.86
N ARG A 16 0.16 13.69 -0.24
CA ARG A 16 0.21 14.28 -1.57
C ARG A 16 -0.12 13.20 -2.60
N GLN A 17 -0.55 13.61 -3.78
CA GLN A 17 -0.82 12.66 -4.88
C GLN A 17 0.44 11.89 -5.33
N ASP A 18 1.64 12.40 -5.06
CA ASP A 18 2.92 11.81 -5.41
C ASP A 18 3.69 11.24 -4.21
N THR A 19 3.03 11.08 -3.05
CA THR A 19 3.68 10.56 -1.84
C THR A 19 4.22 9.12 -2.08
N PRO A 20 5.46 8.82 -1.65
CA PRO A 20 6.07 7.50 -1.86
C PRO A 20 5.56 6.41 -0.91
N GLY A 21 4.85 6.77 0.16
CA GLY A 21 4.32 5.84 1.16
C GLY A 21 2.95 5.27 0.75
N GLY A 22 2.72 4.00 1.10
CA GLY A 22 1.50 3.29 0.72
C GLY A 22 0.25 3.84 1.40
N ALA A 23 0.35 4.14 2.71
CA ALA A 23 -0.78 4.64 3.49
C ALA A 23 -1.25 6.02 3.01
N GLU A 24 -0.31 6.93 2.76
CA GLU A 24 -0.62 8.28 2.27
C GLU A 24 -1.15 8.24 0.83
N HIS A 25 -0.69 7.30 0.01
CA HIS A 25 -1.24 7.09 -1.33
C HIS A 25 -2.71 6.64 -1.25
N VAL A 26 -3.02 5.65 -0.41
CA VAL A 26 -4.40 5.17 -0.21
C VAL A 26 -5.29 6.30 0.32
N LEU A 27 -4.82 7.07 1.31
CA LEU A 27 -5.54 8.22 1.83
C LEU A 27 -5.82 9.26 0.74
N SER A 28 -4.83 9.60 -0.09
CA SER A 28 -5.00 10.57 -1.18
C SER A 28 -6.02 10.10 -2.22
N LEU A 29 -6.08 8.79 -2.52
CA LEU A 29 -7.10 8.21 -3.39
C LEU A 29 -8.50 8.30 -2.76
N LEU A 30 -8.62 7.97 -1.47
CA LEU A 30 -9.88 8.02 -0.72
C LEU A 30 -10.44 9.44 -0.65
N ASP A 31 -9.60 10.40 -0.28
CA ASP A 31 -9.95 11.81 -0.22
C ASP A 31 -10.52 12.32 -1.56
N GLY A 32 -9.80 12.05 -2.66
CA GLY A 32 -10.28 12.42 -3.99
C GLY A 32 -11.56 11.70 -4.40
N ALA A 33 -11.73 10.44 -4.01
CA ALA A 33 -12.93 9.66 -4.34
C ALA A 33 -14.17 10.14 -3.59
N LEU A 34 -14.03 10.43 -2.30
CA LEU A 34 -15.07 10.99 -1.46
C LEU A 34 -15.60 12.30 -2.06
N VAL A 35 -14.70 13.23 -2.38
CA VAL A 35 -15.08 14.53 -2.98
C VAL A 35 -15.79 14.34 -4.32
N ARG A 36 -15.26 13.48 -5.21
CA ARG A 36 -15.89 13.20 -6.52
C ARG A 36 -17.25 12.51 -6.38
N GLY A 37 -17.45 11.71 -5.33
CA GLY A 37 -18.71 11.04 -5.02
C GLY A 37 -19.75 11.95 -4.35
N GLY A 38 -19.45 13.24 -4.13
CA GLY A 38 -20.35 14.17 -3.44
C GLY A 38 -20.35 14.00 -1.91
N HIS A 39 -19.39 13.26 -1.35
CA HIS A 39 -19.15 13.17 0.08
C HIS A 39 -18.26 14.31 0.56
N ARG A 40 -18.34 14.65 1.85
CA ARG A 40 -17.43 15.62 2.48
C ARG A 40 -16.20 14.88 3.02
N SER A 41 -15.06 15.07 2.37
CA SER A 41 -13.76 14.63 2.89
C SER A 41 -13.10 15.74 3.69
N VAL A 42 -12.68 15.41 4.90
CA VAL A 42 -11.80 16.24 5.72
C VAL A 42 -10.56 15.42 6.02
N VAL A 43 -9.38 16.01 5.88
CA VAL A 43 -8.11 15.34 6.13
C VAL A 43 -7.37 16.07 7.23
N VAL A 44 -7.01 15.37 8.32
CA VAL A 44 -6.11 15.86 9.35
C VAL A 44 -4.70 15.36 9.02
N ALA A 45 -3.80 16.26 8.66
CA ALA A 45 -2.45 15.92 8.22
C ALA A 45 -1.44 17.04 8.49
N CYS A 46 -0.15 16.73 8.41
CA CYS A 46 0.90 17.71 8.67
C CYS A 46 1.06 18.74 7.55
N GLU A 47 1.64 19.88 7.91
CA GLU A 47 2.04 20.95 7.01
C GLU A 47 2.81 20.39 5.80
N GLY A 48 2.45 20.89 4.61
CA GLY A 48 2.93 20.35 3.34
C GLY A 48 2.02 19.26 2.76
N SER A 49 0.93 18.88 3.40
CA SER A 49 -0.08 18.03 2.75
C SER A 49 -0.90 18.83 1.72
N SER A 50 -1.41 18.15 0.70
CA SER A 50 -2.30 18.70 -0.34
C SER A 50 -3.41 17.70 -0.63
N THR A 51 -4.66 18.15 -0.45
CA THR A 51 -5.87 17.31 -0.46
C THR A 51 -6.92 17.89 -1.41
N ALA A 52 -7.79 17.03 -1.93
CA ALA A 52 -8.99 17.43 -2.65
C ALA A 52 -10.07 17.95 -1.70
N GLY A 53 -10.21 17.34 -0.52
CA GLY A 53 -11.12 17.77 0.54
C GLY A 53 -10.55 18.88 1.42
N ALA A 54 -11.29 19.20 2.49
CA ALA A 54 -10.84 20.19 3.48
C ALA A 54 -9.62 19.67 4.25
N LEU A 55 -8.61 20.52 4.45
CA LEU A 55 -7.40 20.18 5.19
C LEU A 55 -7.39 20.84 6.56
N VAL A 56 -7.27 20.04 7.62
CA VAL A 56 -6.94 20.50 8.98
C VAL A 56 -5.46 20.21 9.21
N THR A 57 -4.67 21.28 9.21
CA THR A 57 -3.20 21.18 9.21
C THR A 57 -2.65 21.13 10.62
N ILE A 58 -1.74 20.18 10.89
CA ILE A 58 -0.87 20.22 12.07
C ILE A 58 0.49 20.82 11.71
N PRO A 59 1.13 21.62 12.60
CA PRO A 59 2.47 22.16 12.35
C PRO A 59 3.51 21.07 12.01
N ALA A 60 4.43 21.34 11.08
CA ALA A 60 5.50 20.40 10.78
C ALA A 60 6.45 20.23 11.97
N VAL A 61 6.62 18.99 12.43
CA VAL A 61 7.65 18.64 13.42
C VAL A 61 8.99 18.43 12.69
N ARG A 62 9.90 19.40 12.81
CA ARG A 62 11.16 19.45 12.03
C ARG A 62 12.36 18.88 12.78
N GLY A 63 13.40 18.50 12.03
CA GLY A 63 14.69 18.00 12.55
C GLY A 63 14.70 16.50 12.84
N LYS A 64 15.76 16.01 13.50
CA LYS A 64 15.91 14.59 13.83
C LYS A 64 14.73 14.12 14.69
N ILE A 65 14.13 12.99 14.31
CA ILE A 65 13.00 12.38 15.02
C ILE A 65 13.49 11.82 16.36
N SER A 66 12.81 12.21 17.44
CA SER A 66 13.02 11.75 18.82
C SER A 66 11.67 11.29 19.41
N ALA A 67 11.69 10.59 20.54
CA ALA A 67 10.47 10.18 21.24
C ALA A 67 9.58 11.39 21.62
N GLU A 68 10.20 12.48 22.10
CA GLU A 68 9.51 13.73 22.44
C GLU A 68 8.82 14.36 21.23
N LYS A 69 9.49 14.38 20.07
CA LYS A 69 8.91 14.90 18.82
C LYS A 69 7.79 14.02 18.30
N TRP A 70 7.90 12.70 18.46
CA TRP A 70 6.81 11.78 18.16
C TRP A 70 5.59 12.06 19.04
N LYS A 71 5.79 12.20 20.35
CA LYS A 71 4.72 12.53 21.29
C LYS A 71 4.07 13.88 20.96
N LEU A 72 4.87 14.90 20.66
CA LEU A 72 4.36 16.20 20.22
C LEU A 72 3.50 16.08 18.96
N ALA A 73 3.94 15.32 17.96
CA ALA A 73 3.19 15.10 16.74
C ALA A 73 1.84 14.41 17.00
N GLN A 74 1.81 13.43 17.92
CA GLN A 74 0.60 12.75 18.36
C GLN A 74 -0.36 13.69 19.09
N ASP A 75 0.15 14.53 19.99
CA ASP A 75 -0.67 15.51 20.71
C ASP A 75 -1.28 16.55 19.77
N LEU A 76 -0.51 17.04 18.80
CA LEU A 76 -1.01 17.94 17.77
C LEU A 76 -2.08 17.27 16.91
N MET A 77 -1.91 15.99 16.57
CA MET A 77 -2.90 15.22 15.83
C MET A 77 -4.21 15.08 16.62
N ARG A 78 -4.12 14.73 17.91
CA ARG A 78 -5.28 14.61 18.80
C ARG A 78 -6.05 15.93 18.90
N ILE A 79 -5.35 17.04 19.18
CA ILE A 79 -5.98 18.37 19.30
C ILE A 79 -6.66 18.77 17.98
N SER A 80 -6.02 18.52 16.85
CA SER A 80 -6.53 18.90 15.54
C SER A 80 -7.70 18.01 15.10
N LEU A 81 -7.70 16.74 15.48
CA LEU A 81 -8.84 15.85 15.31
C LEU A 81 -10.03 16.30 16.16
N GLU A 82 -9.81 16.68 17.42
CA GLU A 82 -10.85 17.25 18.29
C GLU A 82 -11.41 18.57 17.72
N ASP A 83 -10.58 19.42 17.12
CA ASP A 83 -11.04 20.62 16.42
C ASP A 83 -11.88 20.27 15.18
N ALA A 84 -11.41 19.32 14.37
CA ALA A 84 -12.12 18.87 13.19
C ALA A 84 -13.51 18.31 13.56
N LEU A 85 -13.61 17.48 14.59
CA LEU A 85 -14.87 16.91 15.07
C LEU A 85 -15.85 17.96 15.61
N ARG A 86 -15.37 19.12 16.08
CA ARG A 86 -16.25 20.24 16.48
C ARG A 86 -16.75 21.06 15.30
N ARG A 87 -15.96 21.14 14.24
CA ARG A 87 -16.23 21.96 13.05
C ARG A 87 -17.01 21.22 11.98
N PHE A 88 -16.90 19.90 11.94
CA PHE A 88 -17.50 19.03 10.95
C PHE A 88 -18.31 17.97 11.67
N ASP A 89 -19.60 17.90 11.36
CA ASP A 89 -20.49 16.83 11.81
C ASP A 89 -20.09 15.54 11.08
N ALA A 90 -19.20 14.78 11.68
CA ALA A 90 -18.54 13.64 11.06
C ALA A 90 -19.34 12.36 11.27
N ASP A 91 -19.66 11.67 10.18
CA ASP A 91 -20.28 10.34 10.23
C ASP A 91 -19.24 9.26 10.58
N LEU A 92 -17.97 9.47 10.18
CA LEU A 92 -16.90 8.49 10.36
C LEU A 92 -15.54 9.18 10.50
N VAL A 93 -14.69 8.64 11.38
CA VAL A 93 -13.25 8.92 11.41
C VAL A 93 -12.51 7.72 10.83
N HIS A 94 -11.61 7.93 9.87
CA HIS A 94 -10.78 6.87 9.29
C HIS A 94 -9.30 7.14 9.55
N MET A 95 -8.65 6.26 10.30
CA MET A 95 -7.25 6.39 10.73
C MET A 95 -6.32 5.48 9.94
N HIS A 96 -5.15 6.01 9.59
CA HIS A 96 -4.14 5.31 8.80
C HIS A 96 -2.82 5.06 9.56
N GLY A 97 -2.59 5.77 10.67
CA GLY A 97 -1.34 5.75 11.42
C GLY A 97 -1.13 4.48 12.23
N LEU A 98 0.13 4.05 12.38
CA LEU A 98 0.52 2.98 13.31
C LEU A 98 0.18 3.34 14.77
N ASP A 99 0.31 4.62 15.08
CA ASP A 99 0.18 5.21 16.40
C ASP A 99 -1.21 5.76 16.68
N PHE A 100 -2.22 5.31 15.92
CA PHE A 100 -3.61 5.71 16.08
C PHE A 100 -4.15 5.65 17.53
N PRO A 101 -3.73 4.70 18.41
CA PRO A 101 -4.23 4.68 19.78
C PRO A 101 -3.92 5.96 20.57
N ALA A 102 -2.83 6.66 20.23
CA ALA A 102 -2.39 7.86 20.93
C ALA A 102 -3.31 9.09 20.71
N TYR A 103 -4.17 9.05 19.69
CA TYR A 103 -5.04 10.16 19.31
C TYR A 103 -6.45 9.70 18.91
N LEU A 104 -6.89 8.54 19.42
CA LEU A 104 -8.28 8.11 19.30
C LEU A 104 -9.23 9.17 19.90
N PRO A 105 -10.32 9.55 19.22
CA PRO A 105 -11.29 10.49 19.76
C PRO A 105 -12.10 9.85 20.88
N ARG A 106 -12.86 10.64 21.65
CA ARG A 106 -13.83 10.10 22.62
C ARG A 106 -14.89 9.22 21.92
N PRO A 107 -15.52 8.26 22.63
CA PRO A 107 -16.65 7.50 22.07
C PRO A 107 -17.77 8.43 21.56
N GLY A 108 -18.42 8.05 20.46
CA GLY A 108 -19.50 8.81 19.85
C GLY A 108 -19.52 8.64 18.33
N VAL A 109 -18.45 9.09 17.66
CA VAL A 109 -18.24 8.86 16.21
C VAL A 109 -17.61 7.47 15.98
N PRO A 110 -18.06 6.67 15.01
CA PRO A 110 -17.36 5.43 14.68
C PRO A 110 -15.96 5.73 14.10
N VAL A 111 -15.01 4.83 14.39
CA VAL A 111 -13.64 4.91 13.91
C VAL A 111 -13.33 3.67 13.09
N LEU A 112 -12.92 3.84 11.84
CA LEU A 112 -12.26 2.81 11.06
C LEU A 112 -10.75 3.00 11.14
N VAL A 113 -10.00 1.91 11.23
CA VAL A 113 -8.53 1.91 11.17
C VAL A 113 -8.09 0.94 10.08
N THR A 114 -7.34 1.45 9.11
CA THR A 114 -6.63 0.59 8.14
C THR A 114 -5.26 0.23 8.70
N LEU A 115 -4.97 -1.06 8.85
CA LEU A 115 -3.66 -1.55 9.29
C LEU A 115 -2.72 -1.65 8.07
N HIS A 116 -1.95 -0.60 7.79
CA HIS A 116 -1.05 -0.55 6.62
C HIS A 116 0.27 -1.32 6.80
N LEU A 117 0.71 -1.51 8.04
CA LEU A 117 2.03 -2.06 8.39
C LEU A 117 1.93 -3.49 8.93
N PRO A 118 3.04 -4.26 8.99
CA PRO A 118 3.03 -5.60 9.56
C PRO A 118 2.40 -5.60 10.96
N LEU A 119 1.56 -6.59 11.27
CA LEU A 119 0.81 -6.61 12.53
C LEU A 119 1.73 -6.67 13.76
N SER A 120 2.90 -7.29 13.62
CA SER A 120 3.94 -7.34 14.64
C SER A 120 4.57 -5.97 14.99
N TRP A 121 4.30 -4.93 14.20
CA TRP A 121 4.76 -3.56 14.48
C TRP A 121 3.76 -2.77 15.31
N TYR A 122 2.51 -3.24 15.42
CA TYR A 122 1.52 -2.65 16.30
C TYR A 122 1.72 -3.19 17.71
N ASP A 123 1.48 -2.35 18.72
CA ASP A 123 1.32 -2.85 20.08
C ASP A 123 0.11 -3.80 20.11
N LEU A 124 0.23 -4.91 20.85
CA LEU A 124 -0.83 -5.90 20.90
C LEU A 124 -2.17 -5.30 21.37
N SER A 125 -2.12 -4.34 22.31
CA SER A 125 -3.32 -3.64 22.79
C SER A 125 -4.01 -2.83 21.69
N ALA A 126 -3.27 -2.34 20.69
CA ALA A 126 -3.85 -1.63 19.56
C ALA A 126 -4.74 -2.53 18.68
N LEU A 127 -4.45 -3.84 18.65
CA LEU A 127 -5.26 -4.82 17.93
C LEU A 127 -6.54 -5.21 18.70
N PHE A 128 -6.64 -4.86 19.98
CA PHE A 128 -7.81 -5.05 20.83
C PHE A 128 -8.32 -3.71 21.36
N PRO A 129 -8.85 -2.82 20.50
CA PRO A 129 -9.23 -1.48 20.92
C PRO A 129 -10.33 -1.51 21.99
N GLU A 130 -10.04 -0.93 23.15
CA GLU A 130 -11.01 -0.80 24.26
C GLU A 130 -12.14 0.19 23.93
N ARG A 131 -11.86 1.15 23.06
CA ARG A 131 -12.81 2.18 22.64
C ARG A 131 -13.92 1.54 21.78
N PRO A 132 -15.20 1.59 22.21
CA PRO A 132 -16.31 1.06 21.42
C PRO A 132 -16.48 1.80 20.09
N GLY A 133 -16.99 1.10 19.07
CA GLY A 133 -17.13 1.66 17.72
C GLY A 133 -15.79 1.90 17.03
N THR A 134 -14.75 1.13 17.38
CA THR A 134 -13.45 1.12 16.69
C THR A 134 -13.32 -0.17 15.89
N TYR A 135 -13.16 -0.02 14.58
CA TYR A 135 -13.14 -1.10 13.61
C TYR A 135 -11.78 -1.18 12.96
N LEU A 136 -11.23 -2.38 12.86
CA LEU A 136 -9.93 -2.63 12.24
C LEU A 136 -10.13 -3.44 10.96
N HIS A 137 -9.31 -3.18 9.94
CA HIS A 137 -9.19 -4.09 8.80
C HIS A 137 -7.76 -4.13 8.25
N CYS A 138 -7.46 -5.25 7.58
CA CYS A 138 -6.19 -5.46 6.89
C CYS A 138 -6.27 -4.99 5.43
N VAL A 139 -5.11 -4.71 4.84
CA VAL A 139 -4.95 -4.29 3.44
C VAL A 139 -4.69 -5.46 2.47
N SER A 140 -4.64 -6.69 2.98
CA SER A 140 -4.57 -7.92 2.20
C SER A 140 -5.02 -9.13 3.02
N SER A 141 -5.41 -10.19 2.32
CA SER A 141 -5.70 -11.47 2.95
C SER A 141 -4.45 -12.11 3.57
N ALA A 142 -3.26 -11.91 2.99
CA ALA A 142 -2.00 -12.34 3.57
C ALA A 142 -1.75 -11.74 4.95
N GLN A 143 -1.93 -10.43 5.10
CA GLN A 143 -1.82 -9.77 6.39
C GLN A 143 -2.89 -10.27 7.38
N ARG A 144 -4.12 -10.51 6.91
CA ARG A 144 -5.20 -11.07 7.75
C ARG A 144 -4.83 -12.45 8.31
N ARG A 145 -4.13 -13.30 7.54
CA ARG A 145 -3.68 -14.63 7.99
C ARG A 145 -2.65 -14.56 9.12
N GLU A 146 -1.94 -13.44 9.26
CA GLU A 146 -0.98 -13.20 10.34
C GLU A 146 -1.62 -12.63 11.61
N CYS A 147 -2.95 -12.41 11.60
CA CYS A 147 -3.64 -11.77 12.71
C CYS A 147 -3.72 -12.69 13.94
N PRO A 148 -3.39 -12.20 15.15
CA PRO A 148 -3.57 -12.97 16.37
C PRO A 148 -5.02 -13.40 16.60
N ASP A 149 -5.20 -14.54 17.28
CA ASP A 149 -6.51 -15.04 17.65
C ASP A 149 -7.29 -14.03 18.50
N GLY A 150 -8.61 -13.95 18.25
CA GLY A 150 -9.52 -13.07 18.99
C GLY A 150 -9.56 -11.62 18.50
N VAL A 151 -8.65 -11.19 17.62
CA VAL A 151 -8.72 -9.86 17.00
C VAL A 151 -9.94 -9.78 16.10
N ARG A 152 -10.78 -8.77 16.33
CA ARG A 152 -12.01 -8.57 15.57
C ARG A 152 -11.77 -7.65 14.38
N LEU A 153 -11.61 -8.23 13.20
CA LEU A 153 -11.41 -7.51 11.93
C LEU A 153 -12.67 -7.49 11.06
N LEU A 154 -12.93 -6.36 10.42
CA LEU A 154 -13.80 -6.30 9.24
C LEU A 154 -13.17 -7.08 8.07
N PRO A 155 -13.91 -7.38 6.98
CA PRO A 155 -13.31 -7.86 5.74
C PRO A 155 -12.11 -7.02 5.31
N ASP A 156 -11.06 -7.68 4.82
CA ASP A 156 -9.91 -6.99 4.26
C ASP A 156 -10.30 -6.23 3.00
N ILE A 157 -9.68 -5.07 2.81
CA ILE A 157 -9.84 -4.26 1.61
C ILE A 157 -8.48 -4.21 0.95
N GLU A 158 -8.32 -4.99 -0.11
CA GLU A 158 -7.09 -5.03 -0.86
C GLU A 158 -6.80 -3.66 -1.50
N ASN A 159 -5.55 -3.21 -1.36
CA ASN A 159 -5.13 -1.96 -1.96
C ASN A 159 -5.27 -1.98 -3.49
N GLY A 160 -5.56 -0.81 -4.06
CA GLY A 160 -5.71 -0.62 -5.50
C GLY A 160 -4.78 0.46 -6.05
N VAL A 161 -4.52 0.37 -7.36
CA VAL A 161 -3.67 1.28 -8.13
C VAL A 161 -4.48 1.87 -9.29
N PRO A 162 -4.14 3.08 -9.80
CA PRO A 162 -4.88 3.72 -10.87
C PRO A 162 -4.56 3.07 -12.22
N VAL A 163 -5.14 1.90 -12.48
CA VAL A 163 -4.85 1.03 -13.64
C VAL A 163 -4.97 1.80 -14.95
N ASP A 164 -6.01 2.62 -15.13
CA ASP A 164 -6.21 3.38 -16.37
C ASP A 164 -5.14 4.46 -16.60
N ARG A 165 -4.58 5.04 -15.53
CA ARG A 165 -3.46 6.00 -15.65
C ARG A 165 -2.14 5.31 -15.93
N LEU A 166 -2.00 4.05 -15.54
CA LEU A 166 -0.79 3.23 -15.69
C LEU A 166 -0.76 2.48 -17.02
N ALA A 167 -1.92 2.15 -17.58
CA ALA A 167 -2.06 1.47 -18.86
C ALA A 167 -1.31 2.21 -19.98
N SER A 168 -0.46 1.48 -20.69
CA SER A 168 0.35 2.01 -21.77
C SER A 168 0.79 0.88 -22.71
N SER A 169 0.77 1.13 -24.01
CA SER A 169 1.09 0.16 -25.07
C SER A 169 2.52 0.29 -25.60
N VAL A 170 3.47 0.63 -24.72
CA VAL A 170 4.89 0.78 -25.12
C VAL A 170 5.57 -0.60 -25.14
N SER A 171 6.42 -0.81 -26.14
CA SER A 171 7.25 -2.01 -26.26
C SER A 171 8.18 -2.18 -25.06
N LYS A 172 8.28 -3.41 -24.54
CA LYS A 172 9.25 -3.74 -23.49
C LYS A 172 10.68 -3.55 -24.01
N ARG A 173 11.58 -3.14 -23.13
CA ARG A 173 13.02 -3.02 -23.35
C ARG A 173 13.75 -4.07 -22.50
N ASP A 174 14.99 -4.39 -22.85
CA ASP A 174 15.75 -5.46 -22.22
C ASP A 174 16.48 -5.03 -20.93
N PHE A 175 15.70 -4.59 -19.93
CA PHE A 175 16.21 -4.29 -18.59
C PHE A 175 15.24 -4.76 -17.50
N ALA A 176 15.77 -5.23 -16.38
CA ALA A 176 15.02 -5.48 -15.15
C ALA A 176 14.88 -4.19 -14.34
N LEU A 177 13.77 -4.02 -13.64
CA LEU A 177 13.51 -2.88 -12.78
C LEU A 177 13.38 -3.36 -11.32
N ALA A 178 13.95 -2.62 -10.39
CA ALA A 178 13.65 -2.76 -8.97
C ALA A 178 13.31 -1.37 -8.42
N MET A 179 12.30 -1.27 -7.55
CA MET A 179 11.86 0.03 -7.04
C MET A 179 11.29 -0.01 -5.63
N GLY A 180 11.66 0.99 -4.81
CA GLY A 180 11.07 1.16 -3.48
C GLY A 180 11.96 1.97 -2.53
N ARG A 181 11.66 1.88 -1.23
CA ARG A 181 12.54 2.39 -0.16
C ARG A 181 13.86 1.61 -0.19
N ILE A 182 15.00 2.29 -0.19
CA ILE A 182 16.30 1.61 -0.20
C ILE A 182 16.69 1.27 1.24
N CYS A 183 16.47 0.02 1.61
CA CYS A 183 16.66 -0.49 2.96
C CYS A 183 16.87 -2.01 2.98
N PRO A 184 17.45 -2.58 4.07
CA PRO A 184 17.75 -4.00 4.17
C PRO A 184 16.57 -4.91 3.85
N GLU A 185 15.38 -4.59 4.35
CA GLU A 185 14.20 -5.43 4.22
C GLU A 185 13.69 -5.59 2.78
N LYS A 186 14.08 -4.70 1.86
CA LYS A 186 13.69 -4.79 0.44
C LYS A 186 14.64 -5.63 -0.42
N GLY A 187 15.78 -6.06 0.13
CA GLY A 187 16.63 -7.06 -0.54
C GLY A 187 17.24 -6.65 -1.89
N PHE A 188 17.28 -5.36 -2.27
CA PHE A 188 17.71 -4.93 -3.61
C PHE A 188 19.14 -5.32 -4.03
N HIS A 189 20.02 -5.67 -3.09
CA HIS A 189 21.32 -6.27 -3.42
C HIS A 189 21.16 -7.62 -4.12
N LEU A 190 20.17 -8.43 -3.73
CA LEU A 190 19.83 -9.71 -4.37
C LEU A 190 19.26 -9.49 -5.77
N ALA A 191 18.46 -8.45 -5.99
CA ALA A 191 17.98 -8.10 -7.33
C ALA A 191 19.13 -7.71 -8.27
N LEU A 192 20.10 -6.95 -7.77
CA LEU A 192 21.31 -6.56 -8.53
C LEU A 192 22.16 -7.78 -8.87
N ASP A 193 22.39 -8.67 -7.90
CA ASP A 193 23.19 -9.88 -8.08
C ASP A 193 22.50 -10.87 -9.05
N ALA A 194 21.19 -11.08 -8.91
CA ALA A 194 20.38 -11.90 -9.80
C ALA A 194 20.39 -11.36 -11.25
N ALA A 195 20.22 -10.05 -11.43
CA ALA A 195 20.29 -9.43 -12.75
C ALA A 195 21.67 -9.61 -13.40
N ARG A 196 22.73 -9.50 -12.59
CA ARG A 196 24.11 -9.72 -13.04
C ARG A 196 24.35 -11.15 -13.47
N ARG A 197 23.88 -12.13 -12.68
CA ARG A 197 23.92 -13.55 -13.04
C ARG A 197 23.14 -13.86 -14.32
N ALA A 198 21.97 -13.26 -14.49
CA ALA A 198 21.16 -13.40 -15.70
C ALA A 198 21.77 -12.69 -16.93
N GLY A 199 22.87 -11.94 -16.77
CA GLY A 199 23.46 -11.13 -17.83
C GLY A 199 22.56 -10.00 -18.31
N LYS A 200 21.61 -9.52 -17.50
CA LYS A 200 20.65 -8.46 -17.83
C LYS A 200 20.96 -7.17 -17.09
N SER A 201 20.67 -6.03 -17.73
CA SER A 201 20.82 -4.72 -17.09
C SER A 201 19.72 -4.51 -16.04
N LEU A 202 20.03 -3.76 -14.98
CA LEU A 202 19.07 -3.40 -13.94
C LEU A 202 19.05 -1.89 -13.67
N VAL A 203 17.84 -1.34 -13.60
CA VAL A 203 17.59 0.01 -13.09
C VAL A 203 16.97 -0.10 -11.70
N LEU A 204 17.65 0.47 -10.70
CA LEU A 204 17.15 0.61 -9.33
C LEU A 204 16.66 2.04 -9.12
N ALA A 205 15.38 2.20 -8.79
CA ALA A 205 14.78 3.50 -8.49
C ALA A 205 14.29 3.53 -7.04
N GLY A 206 14.50 4.61 -6.32
CA GLY A 206 14.10 4.64 -4.92
C GLY A 206 14.76 5.73 -4.10
N ARG A 207 14.29 5.85 -2.85
CA ARG A 207 14.82 6.82 -1.90
C ARG A 207 15.61 6.10 -0.80
N VAL A 208 16.84 6.55 -0.56
CA VAL A 208 17.56 6.30 0.68
C VAL A 208 17.05 7.33 1.68
N PHE A 209 16.43 6.86 2.77
CA PHE A 209 16.01 7.74 3.86
C PHE A 209 17.18 7.91 4.84
N GLY A 210 17.24 9.04 5.56
CA GLY A 210 18.33 9.37 6.48
C GLY A 210 18.35 8.55 7.79
N TYR A 211 17.88 7.30 7.74
CA TYR A 211 18.06 6.33 8.82
C TYR A 211 19.42 5.67 8.65
N ARG A 212 20.13 5.46 9.77
CA ARG A 212 21.49 4.92 9.77
C ARG A 212 21.57 3.58 9.02
N GLU A 213 20.58 2.72 9.22
CA GLU A 213 20.46 1.39 8.64
C GLU A 213 20.30 1.48 7.10
N HIS A 214 19.55 2.46 6.62
CA HIS A 214 19.32 2.68 5.18
C HIS A 214 20.59 3.20 4.50
N GLU A 215 21.28 4.17 5.12
CA GLU A 215 22.53 4.73 4.61
C GLU A 215 23.64 3.68 4.59
N GLN A 216 23.77 2.88 5.65
CA GLN A 216 24.73 1.77 5.71
C GLN A 216 24.41 0.71 4.66
N TYR A 217 23.14 0.33 4.51
CA TYR A 217 22.71 -0.61 3.49
C TYR A 217 23.06 -0.12 2.08
N PHE A 218 22.74 1.15 1.76
CA PHE A 218 23.10 1.71 0.46
C PHE A 218 24.63 1.67 0.24
N ARG A 219 25.41 2.16 1.20
CA ARG A 219 26.88 2.25 1.09
C ARG A 219 27.55 0.89 0.94
N TYR A 220 27.13 -0.11 1.72
CA TYR A 220 27.85 -1.40 1.79
C TYR A 220 27.24 -2.52 0.95
N LYS A 221 25.94 -2.44 0.62
CA LYS A 221 25.24 -3.49 -0.13
C LYS A 221 24.83 -3.04 -1.53
N ILE A 222 24.45 -1.78 -1.72
CA ILE A 222 23.97 -1.31 -3.04
C ILE A 222 25.09 -0.70 -3.87
N ALA A 223 25.78 0.34 -3.37
CA ALA A 223 26.77 1.09 -4.12
C ALA A 223 27.88 0.23 -4.76
N PRO A 224 28.43 -0.81 -4.10
CA PRO A 224 29.47 -1.66 -4.70
C PRO A 224 28.99 -2.50 -5.90
N ARG A 225 27.67 -2.67 -6.07
CA ARG A 225 27.05 -3.43 -7.17
C ARG A 225 26.69 -2.56 -8.38
N LEU A 226 26.85 -1.24 -8.26
CA LEU A 226 26.53 -0.30 -9.32
C LEU A 226 27.78 -0.04 -10.19
N ASP A 227 27.58 0.05 -11.50
CA ASP A 227 28.65 0.36 -12.47
C ASP A 227 28.38 1.62 -13.28
N GLY A 228 27.28 2.33 -12.97
CA GLY A 228 26.86 3.55 -13.65
C GLY A 228 26.31 3.34 -15.07
N SER A 229 26.33 2.12 -15.60
CA SER A 229 25.91 1.78 -16.97
C SER A 229 24.83 0.69 -17.00
N ARG A 230 25.18 -0.57 -16.78
CA ARG A 230 24.25 -1.71 -16.79
C ARG A 230 23.49 -1.85 -15.48
N TYR A 231 24.09 -1.46 -14.36
CA TYR A 231 23.49 -1.53 -13.02
C TYR A 231 23.49 -0.13 -12.41
N ARG A 232 22.33 0.52 -12.43
CA ARG A 232 22.21 1.96 -12.11
C ARG A 232 21.22 2.23 -11.02
N PHE A 233 21.59 3.10 -10.09
CA PHE A 233 20.66 3.73 -9.17
C PHE A 233 20.28 5.12 -9.69
N ILE A 234 18.98 5.38 -9.91
CA ILE A 234 18.50 6.63 -10.50
C ILE A 234 17.81 7.56 -9.49
N GLY A 235 17.88 7.22 -8.20
CA GLY A 235 17.21 7.99 -7.15
C GLY A 235 15.69 7.88 -7.17
N PRO A 236 14.99 8.74 -6.41
CA PRO A 236 13.54 8.77 -6.37
C PRO A 236 12.99 9.30 -7.70
N ILE A 237 11.85 8.75 -8.14
CA ILE A 237 11.19 9.16 -9.38
C ILE A 237 9.71 9.41 -9.13
N GLY A 238 9.18 10.48 -9.74
CA GLY A 238 7.76 10.80 -9.71
C GLY A 238 6.93 9.91 -10.63
N PHE A 239 5.60 10.02 -10.51
CA PHE A 239 4.62 9.16 -11.19
C PHE A 239 4.86 8.98 -12.70
N ILE A 240 5.12 10.07 -13.44
CA ILE A 240 5.30 10.02 -14.90
C ILE A 240 6.52 9.16 -15.28
N ARG A 241 7.66 9.36 -14.61
CA ARG A 241 8.88 8.56 -14.85
C ARG A 241 8.67 7.13 -14.38
N LYS A 242 8.04 6.92 -13.22
CA LYS A 242 7.70 5.59 -12.70
C LYS A 242 6.89 4.77 -13.72
N ARG A 243 5.80 5.34 -14.24
CA ARG A 243 4.98 4.70 -15.29
C ARG A 243 5.80 4.33 -16.52
N ARG A 244 6.66 5.24 -17.00
CA ARG A 244 7.54 4.99 -18.16
C ARG A 244 8.50 3.82 -17.91
N PHE A 245 9.14 3.78 -16.75
CA PHE A 245 10.05 2.69 -16.39
C PHE A 245 9.32 1.37 -16.21
N LEU A 246 8.20 1.35 -15.47
CA LEU A 246 7.38 0.16 -15.30
C LEU A 246 6.93 -0.38 -16.65
N THR A 247 6.36 0.47 -17.52
CA THR A 247 5.90 0.02 -18.85
C THR A 247 7.03 -0.52 -19.70
N ALA A 248 8.20 0.10 -19.68
CA ALA A 248 9.33 -0.29 -20.53
C ALA A 248 10.16 -1.46 -19.96
N ALA A 249 10.08 -1.76 -18.67
CA ALA A 249 10.88 -2.81 -18.06
C ALA A 249 10.44 -4.20 -18.55
N ARG A 250 11.41 -5.10 -18.71
CA ARG A 250 11.17 -6.51 -19.02
C ARG A 250 10.43 -7.21 -17.89
N CYS A 251 10.82 -6.91 -16.66
CA CYS A 251 10.20 -7.41 -15.44
C CYS A 251 10.49 -6.46 -14.26
N LEU A 252 9.68 -6.56 -13.21
CA LEU A 252 9.95 -5.97 -11.91
C LEU A 252 10.50 -7.06 -10.97
N LEU A 253 11.59 -6.76 -10.26
CA LEU A 253 12.16 -7.63 -9.22
C LEU A 253 11.78 -7.12 -7.84
N VAL A 254 11.22 -8.01 -7.01
CA VAL A 254 10.80 -7.71 -5.63
C VAL A 254 11.31 -8.78 -4.66
N PRO A 255 12.61 -8.77 -4.31
CA PRO A 255 13.23 -9.74 -3.39
C PRO A 255 13.02 -9.35 -1.92
N SER A 256 11.82 -8.93 -1.55
CA SER A 256 11.55 -8.46 -0.18
C SER A 256 11.79 -9.57 0.84
N LEU A 257 12.62 -9.27 1.85
CA LEU A 257 13.05 -10.17 2.92
C LEU A 257 12.16 -10.07 4.17
N ALA A 258 11.40 -9.00 4.29
CA ALA A 258 10.31 -8.89 5.26
C ALA A 258 8.96 -9.13 4.58
N PRO A 259 7.96 -9.63 5.32
CA PRO A 259 6.58 -9.76 4.82
C PRO A 259 6.05 -8.40 4.33
N GLU A 260 5.63 -8.35 3.07
CA GLU A 260 4.90 -7.20 2.53
C GLU A 260 3.43 -7.30 2.96
N THR A 261 2.89 -6.30 3.64
CA THR A 261 1.44 -6.25 3.91
C THR A 261 0.61 -6.03 2.65
N SER A 262 1.23 -5.38 1.67
CA SER A 262 0.73 -5.10 0.33
C SER A 262 1.94 -4.76 -0.55
N SER A 263 1.80 -4.79 -1.87
CA SER A 263 2.85 -4.32 -2.79
C SER A 263 2.28 -3.48 -3.92
N LEU A 264 2.13 -2.17 -3.67
CA LEU A 264 1.67 -1.24 -4.69
C LEU A 264 2.56 -1.28 -5.94
N VAL A 265 3.88 -1.39 -5.76
CA VAL A 265 4.81 -1.44 -6.92
C VAL A 265 4.61 -2.69 -7.78
N ALA A 266 4.28 -3.85 -7.17
CA ALA A 266 3.96 -5.05 -7.93
C ALA A 266 2.63 -4.89 -8.67
N MET A 267 1.58 -4.38 -8.01
CA MET A 267 0.30 -4.09 -8.64
C MET A 267 0.44 -3.07 -9.79
N GLU A 268 1.25 -2.02 -9.61
CA GLU A 268 1.55 -1.01 -10.63
C GLU A 268 2.32 -1.60 -11.83
N ALA A 269 3.25 -2.52 -11.58
CA ALA A 269 3.96 -3.25 -12.64
C ALA A 269 3.00 -4.10 -13.46
N LEU A 270 2.14 -4.88 -12.80
CA LEU A 270 1.11 -5.68 -13.47
C LEU A 270 0.16 -4.79 -14.31
N ALA A 271 -0.28 -3.66 -13.76
CA ALA A 271 -1.10 -2.67 -14.48
C ALA A 271 -0.39 -2.06 -15.71
N CYS A 272 0.94 -1.99 -15.70
CA CYS A 272 1.76 -1.59 -16.86
C CYS A 272 2.08 -2.77 -17.81
N GLY A 273 1.53 -3.96 -17.55
CA GLY A 273 1.81 -5.19 -18.29
C GLY A 273 3.22 -5.73 -18.08
N THR A 274 3.82 -5.47 -16.93
CA THR A 274 5.18 -5.88 -16.58
C THR A 274 5.12 -7.01 -15.59
N PRO A 275 5.58 -8.21 -15.96
CA PRO A 275 5.60 -9.34 -15.05
C PRO A 275 6.46 -9.08 -13.82
N VAL A 276 6.09 -9.70 -12.69
CA VAL A 276 6.76 -9.52 -11.41
C VAL A 276 7.50 -10.79 -11.01
N ILE A 277 8.78 -10.69 -10.68
CA ILE A 277 9.56 -11.78 -10.09
C ILE A 277 9.81 -11.43 -8.63
N ALA A 278 9.30 -12.24 -7.72
CA ALA A 278 9.26 -11.90 -6.31
C ALA A 278 9.58 -13.09 -5.40
N PHE A 279 10.09 -12.79 -4.21
CA PHE A 279 10.03 -13.75 -3.12
C PHE A 279 8.59 -13.84 -2.60
N PRO A 280 8.07 -15.04 -2.25
CA PRO A 280 6.70 -15.21 -1.76
C PRO A 280 6.56 -14.75 -0.30
N SER A 281 6.90 -13.47 -0.05
CA SER A 281 6.93 -12.85 1.28
C SER A 281 5.70 -11.97 1.50
N GLY A 282 4.83 -12.36 2.43
CA GLY A 282 3.56 -11.68 2.69
C GLY A 282 2.64 -11.67 1.47
N ALA A 283 2.03 -10.52 1.17
CA ALA A 283 1.07 -10.32 0.09
C ALA A 283 1.63 -10.59 -1.32
N LEU A 284 2.96 -10.63 -1.51
CA LEU A 284 3.55 -10.94 -2.82
C LEU A 284 3.14 -12.31 -3.34
N GLY A 285 2.96 -13.30 -2.45
CA GLY A 285 2.48 -14.64 -2.82
C GLY A 285 1.05 -14.64 -3.36
N ASP A 286 0.21 -13.72 -2.90
CA ASP A 286 -1.19 -13.59 -3.33
C ASP A 286 -1.31 -12.68 -4.58
N ILE A 287 -0.40 -11.72 -4.75
CA ILE A 287 -0.39 -10.76 -5.87
C ILE A 287 0.17 -11.40 -7.15
N VAL A 288 1.23 -12.21 -7.06
CA VAL A 288 1.91 -12.79 -8.21
C VAL A 288 1.40 -14.20 -8.48
N GLU A 289 0.81 -14.39 -9.66
CA GLU A 289 0.35 -15.70 -10.13
C GLU A 289 1.51 -16.37 -10.87
N HIS A 290 2.17 -17.32 -10.19
CA HIS A 290 3.36 -18.01 -10.70
C HIS A 290 3.11 -18.63 -12.08
N GLY A 291 3.97 -18.31 -13.05
CA GLY A 291 3.89 -18.79 -14.44
C GLY A 291 2.85 -18.06 -15.31
N ARG A 292 2.06 -17.13 -14.75
CA ARG A 292 1.01 -16.39 -15.46
C ARG A 292 1.25 -14.89 -15.50
N THR A 293 1.40 -14.26 -14.33
CA THR A 293 1.68 -12.81 -14.21
C THR A 293 3.10 -12.52 -13.72
N GLY A 294 3.86 -13.57 -13.43
CA GLY A 294 5.21 -13.45 -12.91
C GLY A 294 5.75 -14.77 -12.41
N PHE A 295 6.81 -14.71 -11.60
CA PHE A 295 7.40 -15.88 -10.97
C PHE A 295 7.63 -15.64 -9.48
N LEU A 296 7.16 -16.57 -8.66
CA LEU A 296 7.53 -16.69 -7.26
C LEU A 296 8.79 -17.56 -7.16
N VAL A 297 9.86 -17.00 -6.59
CA VAL A 297 11.20 -17.61 -6.48
C VAL A 297 11.71 -17.54 -5.05
N ARG A 298 12.67 -18.40 -4.67
CA ARG A 298 13.10 -18.54 -3.27
C ARG A 298 14.46 -17.92 -2.96
N ASN A 299 15.26 -17.63 -3.98
CA ASN A 299 16.63 -17.13 -3.84
C ASN A 299 17.08 -16.33 -5.08
N GLU A 300 18.32 -15.84 -5.03
CA GLU A 300 18.95 -15.06 -6.10
C GLU A 300 19.13 -15.88 -7.38
N GLU A 301 19.50 -17.16 -7.25
CA GLU A 301 19.69 -18.10 -8.36
C GLU A 301 18.41 -18.27 -9.19
N GLU A 302 17.32 -18.67 -8.53
CA GLU A 302 16.01 -18.84 -9.16
C GLU A 302 15.49 -17.51 -9.73
N MET A 303 15.78 -16.39 -9.06
CA MET A 303 15.45 -15.07 -9.60
C MET A 303 16.19 -14.79 -10.91
N ALA A 304 17.48 -15.16 -11.02
CA ALA A 304 18.25 -15.01 -12.25
C ALA A 304 17.70 -15.87 -13.39
N GLU A 305 17.31 -17.11 -13.11
CA GLU A 305 16.67 -18.00 -14.08
C GLU A 305 15.32 -17.44 -14.56
N ALA A 306 14.49 -16.96 -13.63
CA ALA A 306 13.19 -16.36 -13.92
C ALA A 306 13.31 -15.09 -14.80
N ILE A 307 14.36 -14.28 -14.62
CA ILE A 307 14.64 -13.11 -15.49
C ILE A 307 14.83 -13.55 -16.95
N GLY A 308 15.45 -14.70 -17.18
CA GLY A 308 15.59 -15.33 -18.49
C GLY A 308 14.23 -15.75 -19.06
N ALA A 309 13.44 -16.45 -18.25
CA ALA A 309 12.16 -17.05 -18.66
C ALA A 309 11.02 -16.05 -18.91
N VAL A 310 11.08 -14.85 -18.31
CA VAL A 310 9.94 -13.89 -18.29
C VAL A 310 9.40 -13.44 -19.65
N SER A 311 10.14 -13.62 -20.75
CA SER A 311 9.63 -13.33 -22.10
C SER A 311 8.50 -14.26 -22.57
N SER A 312 8.29 -15.41 -21.91
CA SER A 312 7.16 -16.28 -22.21
C SER A 312 5.81 -15.74 -21.69
N LEU A 313 5.84 -14.78 -20.76
CA LEU A 313 4.64 -14.27 -20.11
C LEU A 313 4.00 -13.14 -20.94
N SER A 314 2.67 -13.11 -20.95
CA SER A 314 1.90 -12.11 -21.71
C SER A 314 1.75 -10.79 -20.94
N PRO A 315 2.20 -9.65 -21.49
CA PRO A 315 1.91 -8.34 -20.93
C PRO A 315 0.41 -8.03 -20.85
N ALA A 316 -0.41 -8.60 -21.74
CA ALA A 316 -1.86 -8.41 -21.71
C ALA A 316 -2.47 -9.09 -20.48
N VAL A 317 -2.09 -10.35 -20.22
CA VAL A 317 -2.55 -11.10 -19.04
C VAL A 317 -2.20 -10.35 -17.74
N CYS A 318 -0.99 -9.80 -17.63
CA CYS A 318 -0.60 -8.98 -16.48
C CYS A 318 -1.54 -7.76 -16.28
N ARG A 319 -1.88 -7.05 -17.37
CA ARG A 319 -2.78 -5.88 -17.31
C ARG A 319 -4.20 -6.27 -16.95
N ASP A 320 -4.70 -7.36 -17.52
CA ASP A 320 -6.06 -7.83 -17.32
C ASP A 320 -6.25 -8.28 -15.87
N THR A 321 -5.31 -9.05 -15.32
CA THR A 321 -5.29 -9.41 -13.89
C THR A 321 -5.27 -8.16 -13.01
N ALA A 322 -4.44 -7.16 -13.32
CA ALA A 322 -4.39 -5.93 -12.54
C ALA A 322 -5.69 -5.11 -12.61
N ARG A 323 -6.34 -5.06 -13.78
CA ARG A 323 -7.63 -4.39 -13.97
C ARG A 323 -8.74 -5.04 -13.16
N GLU A 324 -8.78 -6.37 -13.17
CA GLU A 324 -9.77 -7.17 -12.46
C GLU A 324 -9.60 -7.07 -10.93
N ARG A 325 -8.36 -7.22 -10.44
CA ARG A 325 -8.09 -7.38 -9.00
C ARG A 325 -7.65 -6.09 -8.31
N PHE A 326 -6.81 -5.27 -8.95
CA PHE A 326 -6.06 -4.20 -8.27
C PHE A 326 -6.45 -2.79 -8.73
N SER A 327 -7.63 -2.58 -9.30
CA SER A 327 -8.08 -1.22 -9.63
C SER A 327 -8.37 -0.39 -8.38
N SER A 328 -7.91 0.85 -8.34
CA SER A 328 -8.26 1.80 -7.28
C SER A 328 -9.77 1.99 -7.18
N GLU A 329 -10.49 1.92 -8.29
CA GLU A 329 -11.94 2.05 -8.36
C GLU A 329 -12.66 0.93 -7.59
N ARG A 330 -12.15 -0.31 -7.65
CA ARG A 330 -12.63 -1.43 -6.82
C ARG A 330 -12.37 -1.16 -5.35
N MET A 331 -11.12 -0.84 -4.99
CA MET A 331 -10.73 -0.55 -3.60
C MET A 331 -11.62 0.55 -3.00
N LEU A 332 -11.80 1.66 -3.71
CA LEU A 332 -12.59 2.80 -3.28
C LEU A 332 -14.07 2.46 -3.09
N ARG A 333 -14.65 1.65 -3.98
CA ARG A 333 -16.03 1.17 -3.85
C ARG A 333 -16.21 0.35 -2.58
N ASN A 334 -15.27 -0.56 -2.28
CA ASN A 334 -15.31 -1.38 -1.07
C ASN A 334 -15.20 -0.53 0.20
N TYR A 335 -14.35 0.50 0.19
CA TYR A 335 -14.28 1.45 1.31
C TYR A 335 -15.60 2.20 1.51
N LEU A 336 -16.22 2.73 0.45
CA LEU A 336 -17.49 3.44 0.57
C LEU A 336 -18.62 2.54 1.08
N GLU A 337 -18.64 1.26 0.67
CA GLU A 337 -19.57 0.28 1.19
C GLU A 337 -19.34 0.01 2.69
N VAL A 338 -18.08 -0.17 3.11
CA VAL A 338 -17.74 -0.33 4.53
C VAL A 338 -18.12 0.90 5.34
N TYR A 339 -17.89 2.11 4.81
CA TYR A 339 -18.30 3.35 5.47
C TYR A 339 -19.81 3.38 5.70
N GLY A 340 -20.60 3.11 4.65
CA GLY A 340 -22.06 3.08 4.75
C GLY A 340 -22.54 2.08 5.79
N ARG A 341 -22.00 0.85 5.77
CA ARG A 341 -22.40 -0.18 6.74
C ARG A 341 -22.03 0.19 8.18
N ILE A 342 -20.85 0.79 8.42
CA ILE A 342 -20.44 1.24 9.76
C ILE A 342 -21.39 2.31 10.30
N VAL A 343 -21.74 3.30 9.46
CA VAL A 343 -22.59 4.43 9.84
C VAL A 343 -24.04 4.00 10.08
N GLU A 344 -24.58 3.13 9.23
CA GLU A 344 -25.99 2.70 9.32
C GLU A 344 -26.26 1.70 10.45
N HIS A 345 -25.33 0.77 10.69
CA HIS A 345 -25.63 -0.43 11.50
C HIS A 345 -24.78 -0.59 12.75
N GLY A 346 -23.76 0.24 12.99
CA GLY A 346 -22.84 0.06 14.12
C GLY A 346 -22.34 -1.39 14.17
N ILE A 347 -21.80 -1.89 13.07
CA ILE A 347 -21.58 -3.33 12.82
C ILE A 347 -20.80 -3.98 13.97
N THR A 348 -21.11 -5.23 14.32
CA THR A 348 -20.19 -6.10 15.07
C THR A 348 -19.39 -6.97 14.08
N PRO A 349 -18.06 -7.13 14.24
CA PRO A 349 -17.19 -7.78 13.23
C PRO A 349 -17.58 -9.21 12.79
N GLY A 350 -18.49 -9.89 13.49
CA GLY A 350 -19.03 -11.21 13.11
C GLY A 350 -20.18 -11.21 12.10
N ALA A 351 -20.83 -10.07 11.82
CA ALA A 351 -22.01 -9.99 10.94
C ALA A 351 -21.67 -10.03 9.43
N LEU A 352 -20.39 -10.11 9.06
CA LEU A 352 -19.91 -9.89 7.70
C LEU A 352 -19.67 -11.15 6.85
N LEU A 353 -19.94 -12.36 7.38
CA LEU A 353 -19.73 -13.61 6.64
C LEU A 353 -20.88 -14.01 5.70
N CYS A 354 -22.02 -13.32 5.70
CA CYS A 354 -23.24 -13.83 5.04
C CYS A 354 -23.63 -13.19 3.70
N CYS A 355 -22.84 -12.28 3.12
CA CYS A 355 -23.25 -11.59 1.89
C CYS A 355 -22.20 -11.70 0.77
N GLY A 356 -22.31 -12.78 -0.04
CA GLY A 356 -22.10 -12.70 -1.49
C GLY A 356 -20.85 -13.36 -2.08
N SER A 357 -20.93 -14.66 -2.37
CA SER A 357 -20.32 -15.23 -3.59
C SER A 357 -21.45 -15.45 -4.60
N PRO A 358 -21.39 -14.92 -5.83
CA PRO A 358 -22.32 -15.31 -6.89
C PRO A 358 -21.77 -16.56 -7.58
N GLY A 359 -22.31 -17.73 -7.26
CA GLY A 359 -22.02 -18.98 -7.95
C GLY A 359 -22.83 -20.12 -7.33
N GLY A 360 -23.53 -20.97 -8.06
CA GLY A 360 -23.87 -20.99 -9.47
C GLY A 360 -25.20 -21.73 -9.59
N GLY A 361 -25.99 -21.39 -10.61
CA GLY A 361 -27.07 -22.25 -11.02
C GLY A 361 -26.46 -23.49 -11.67
N GLU A 362 -26.74 -24.67 -11.15
CA GLU A 362 -26.85 -25.87 -11.97
C GLU A 362 -28.13 -26.59 -11.56
N GLY A 363 -29.06 -26.66 -12.51
CA GLY A 363 -30.13 -27.64 -12.49
C GLY A 363 -29.59 -29.02 -12.82
N GLY A 364 -30.28 -30.04 -12.34
CA GLY A 364 -30.02 -31.43 -12.69
C GLY A 364 -31.10 -32.32 -12.09
N ARG A 365 -32.20 -32.48 -12.85
CA ARG A 365 -33.09 -33.63 -12.72
C ARG A 365 -32.36 -34.90 -13.19
N ASP A 366 -32.94 -36.04 -12.80
CA ASP A 366 -32.74 -37.40 -13.28
C ASP A 366 -31.81 -38.27 -12.42
N SER A 367 -32.35 -38.90 -11.38
CA SER A 367 -32.83 -40.30 -11.41
C SER A 367 -33.60 -40.64 -10.13
#